data_AF-A0A9Q3UYM1-F1
#
_entry.id   AF-A0A9Q3UYM1-F1
#
_cell.length_a   1.000
_cell.length_b   1.000
_cell.length_c   1.000
_cell.angle_alpha   90.00
_cell.angle_beta   90.00
_cell.angle_gamma   90.00
#
_symmetry.space_group_name_H-M   'P 1'
#
loop_
_entity.id
_entity.type
_entity.pdbx_description
1 polymer ?
#
loop_
_entity_poly.entity_id
_entity_poly.type
_entity_poly.pdbx_seq_one_letter_code
_entity_poly.pdbx_strand_id
1 'polypeptide(L)'
;MKSILLIFSLLSSLFLSSQELDHDGKKQIEKIKGSPKTYEGLSVSKFLDSIPDIKMLRIIPNFPLSSSSTFIFGFTDNKTFSKAEKKDRITIVVNASNLNNKNFPSYLFKEDIDKYDAKRKYGDLKVVQINQ
;
A
#
# COMPACT_ATOMS: atom_id res chain seq x y z
N MET A 1 13.36 -17.85 -39.52
CA MET A 1 12.86 -17.93 -38.13
C MET A 1 13.81 -17.30 -37.08
N LYS A 2 14.69 -16.35 -37.45
CA LYS A 2 15.54 -15.62 -36.49
C LYS A 2 14.96 -14.25 -36.12
N SER A 3 14.17 -13.64 -37.01
CA SER A 3 13.63 -12.29 -36.82
C SER A 3 12.45 -12.19 -35.84
N ILE A 4 11.74 -13.29 -35.57
CA ILE A 4 10.60 -13.32 -34.63
C ILE A 4 11.09 -13.34 -33.16
N LEU A 5 12.25 -13.95 -32.90
CA LEU A 5 12.84 -14.03 -31.56
C LEU A 5 13.26 -12.67 -31.01
N LEU A 6 13.67 -11.73 -31.87
CA LEU A 6 14.07 -10.38 -31.46
C LEU A 6 12.90 -9.53 -30.95
N ILE A 7 11.71 -9.68 -31.53
CA ILE A 7 10.52 -8.92 -31.12
C ILE A 7 10.06 -9.38 -29.72
N PHE A 8 10.16 -10.67 -29.41
CA PHE A 8 9.83 -11.19 -28.08
C PHE A 8 10.81 -10.73 -26.98
N SER A 9 12.09 -10.53 -27.32
CA SER A 9 13.09 -10.01 -26.37
C SER A 9 12.98 -8.52 -26.08
N LEU A 10 12.42 -7.72 -27.00
CA LEU A 10 12.18 -6.29 -26.77
C LEU A 10 10.89 -6.02 -25.98
N LEU A 11 9.90 -6.92 -26.04
CA LEU A 11 8.67 -6.80 -25.25
C LEU A 11 8.88 -7.15 -23.76
N SER A 12 9.84 -8.03 -23.43
CA SER A 12 10.10 -8.44 -22.04
C SER A 12 10.91 -7.44 -21.22
N SER A 13 11.63 -6.49 -21.85
CA SER A 13 12.37 -5.44 -21.12
C SER A 13 11.49 -4.27 -20.67
N LEU A 14 10.28 -4.12 -21.23
CA LEU A 14 9.33 -3.07 -20.85
C LEU A 14 8.56 -3.37 -19.56
N PHE A 15 8.61 -4.61 -19.05
CA PHE A 15 7.89 -5.01 -17.83
C PHE A 15 8.71 -4.95 -16.54
N LEU A 16 9.94 -4.42 -16.58
CA LEU A 16 10.85 -4.40 -15.43
C LEU A 16 11.15 -3.00 -14.88
N SER A 17 10.55 -1.94 -15.43
CA SER A 17 10.59 -0.64 -14.77
C SER A 17 9.62 -0.69 -13.59
N SER A 18 10.18 -0.73 -12.38
CA SER A 18 9.46 -0.33 -11.17
C SER A 18 8.85 1.04 -11.45
N GLN A 19 7.57 1.07 -11.82
CA GLN A 19 6.90 2.31 -12.16
C GLN A 19 6.86 3.17 -10.90
N GLU A 20 7.72 4.19 -10.89
CA GLU A 20 7.65 5.27 -9.93
C GLU A 20 6.28 5.92 -10.01
N LEU A 21 5.85 6.51 -8.90
CA LEU A 21 4.61 7.23 -8.84
C LEU A 21 4.62 8.38 -9.86
N ASP A 22 3.59 8.45 -10.69
CA ASP A 22 3.44 9.54 -11.63
C ASP A 22 3.12 10.87 -10.91
N HIS A 23 3.10 11.96 -11.67
CA HIS A 23 2.89 13.29 -11.11
C HIS A 23 1.54 13.44 -10.39
N ASP A 24 0.49 12.82 -10.92
CA ASP A 24 -0.85 12.88 -10.35
C ASP A 24 -0.95 12.03 -9.07
N GLY A 25 -0.30 10.87 -9.06
CA GLY A 25 -0.19 10.06 -7.87
C GLY A 25 0.54 10.80 -6.74
N LYS A 26 1.63 11.51 -7.05
CA LYS A 26 2.35 12.36 -6.08
C LYS A 26 1.44 13.43 -5.51
N LYS A 27 0.65 14.11 -6.34
CA LYS A 27 -0.35 15.10 -5.90
C LYS A 27 -1.41 14.49 -4.97
N GLN A 28 -1.90 13.29 -5.26
CA GLN A 28 -2.88 12.60 -4.42
C GLN A 28 -2.30 12.31 -3.03
N ILE A 29 -1.07 11.81 -2.95
CA ILE A 29 -0.37 11.57 -1.68
C ILE A 29 -0.25 12.88 -0.89
N GLU A 30 0.23 13.95 -1.52
CA GLU A 30 0.41 15.24 -0.85
C GLU A 30 -0.92 15.82 -0.36
N LYS A 31 -2.00 15.68 -1.14
CA LYS A 31 -3.36 16.07 -0.72
C LYS A 31 -3.80 15.34 0.55
N ILE A 32 -3.49 14.05 0.65
CA ILE A 32 -3.84 13.25 1.83
C ILE A 32 -3.02 13.69 3.04
N LYS A 33 -1.71 13.84 2.87
CA LYS A 33 -0.81 14.33 3.93
C LYS A 33 -1.19 15.74 4.39
N GLY A 34 -1.65 16.61 3.50
CA GLY A 34 -2.10 17.96 3.82
C GLY A 34 -3.49 18.04 4.48
N SER A 35 -4.27 16.96 4.48
CA SER A 35 -5.64 16.97 5.03
C SER A 35 -6.02 15.65 5.72
N PRO A 36 -5.22 15.13 6.66
CA PRO A 36 -5.36 13.77 7.20
C PRO A 36 -6.69 13.53 7.90
N LYS A 37 -7.24 14.56 8.57
CA LYS A 37 -8.54 14.51 9.27
C LYS A 37 -9.72 14.16 8.38
N THR A 38 -9.66 14.47 7.09
CA THR A 38 -10.73 14.17 6.11
C THR A 38 -10.95 12.66 5.93
N TYR A 39 -9.92 11.85 6.23
CA TYR A 39 -9.92 10.42 5.95
C TYR A 39 -10.10 9.58 7.21
N GLU A 40 -10.04 10.18 8.39
CA GLU A 40 -10.33 9.50 9.66
C GLU A 40 -11.81 9.06 9.69
N GLY A 41 -12.09 7.86 10.19
CA GLY A 41 -13.42 7.25 10.21
C GLY A 41 -13.87 6.61 8.89
N LEU A 42 -13.16 6.85 7.78
CA LEU A 42 -13.40 6.13 6.54
C LEU A 42 -13.09 4.64 6.70
N SER A 43 -13.78 3.81 5.93
CA SER A 43 -13.33 2.43 5.74
C SER A 43 -12.05 2.43 4.91
N VAL A 44 -11.18 1.44 5.10
CA VAL A 44 -9.97 1.26 4.28
C VAL A 44 -10.36 1.19 2.81
N SER A 45 -11.50 0.57 2.47
CA SER A 45 -11.97 0.55 1.09
C SER A 45 -12.18 1.94 0.50
N LYS A 46 -12.87 2.84 1.22
CA LYS A 46 -13.11 4.23 0.79
C LYS A 46 -11.83 5.06 0.80
N PHE A 47 -10.95 4.83 1.76
CA PHE A 47 -9.65 5.47 1.80
C PHE A 47 -8.80 5.09 0.57
N LEU A 48 -8.80 3.81 0.18
CA LEU A 48 -8.06 3.34 -0.99
C LEU A 48 -8.54 3.95 -2.32
N ASP A 49 -9.78 4.43 -2.40
CA ASP A 49 -10.26 5.20 -3.55
C ASP A 49 -9.60 6.58 -3.70
N SER A 50 -9.00 7.09 -2.62
CA SER A 50 -8.39 8.43 -2.58
C SER A 50 -6.89 8.43 -2.87
N ILE A 51 -6.27 7.25 -2.94
CA ILE A 51 -4.82 7.10 -3.08
C ILE A 51 -4.48 6.50 -4.46
N PRO A 52 -3.22 6.57 -4.92
CA PRO A 52 -2.78 5.89 -6.16
C PRO A 52 -2.72 4.38 -6.02
N ASP A 53 -2.64 3.65 -7.12
CA ASP A 53 -2.54 2.19 -7.08
C ASP A 53 -1.33 1.72 -6.27
N ILE A 54 -1.61 0.94 -5.23
CA ILE A 54 -0.59 0.37 -4.36
C ILE A 54 -0.03 -0.88 -5.02
N LYS A 55 1.22 -1.19 -4.71
CA LYS A 55 1.87 -2.46 -5.08
C LYS A 55 2.33 -3.23 -3.85
N MET A 56 2.28 -2.60 -2.68
CA MET A 56 2.76 -3.16 -1.43
C MET A 56 1.93 -2.66 -0.25
N LEU A 57 1.64 -3.56 0.68
CA LEU A 57 1.09 -3.26 2.00
C LEU A 57 1.98 -3.89 3.07
N ARG A 58 2.44 -3.05 4.00
CA ARG A 58 3.09 -3.52 5.22
C ARG A 58 2.19 -3.28 6.42
N ILE A 59 2.00 -4.32 7.23
CA ILE A 59 1.17 -4.26 8.43
C ILE A 59 2.06 -4.45 9.66
N ILE A 60 1.97 -3.50 10.59
CA ILE A 60 2.68 -3.51 11.87
C ILE A 60 1.61 -3.52 12.97
N PRO A 61 1.44 -4.65 13.68
CA PRO A 61 0.57 -4.68 14.86
C PRO A 61 1.08 -3.70 15.92
N ASN A 62 0.20 -2.84 16.45
CA ASN A 62 0.58 -1.86 17.46
C ASN A 62 0.38 -2.47 18.85
N PHE A 63 1.31 -3.30 19.33
CA PHE A 63 1.26 -3.79 20.72
C PHE A 63 1.75 -2.70 21.69
N PRO A 64 1.15 -2.56 22.90
CA PRO A 64 0.03 -3.32 23.49
C PRO A 64 -1.37 -2.74 23.18
N LEU A 65 -1.50 -1.77 22.26
CA LEU A 65 -2.78 -1.21 21.81
C LEU A 65 -3.57 -2.28 21.03
N SER A 66 -4.22 -3.15 21.79
CA SER A 66 -4.78 -4.46 21.39
C SER A 66 -5.80 -4.44 20.24
N SER A 67 -6.21 -3.26 19.80
CA SER A 67 -7.21 -3.06 18.75
C SER A 67 -6.73 -2.23 17.56
N SER A 68 -5.42 -1.96 17.40
CA SER A 68 -4.95 -1.17 16.25
C SER A 68 -3.77 -1.79 15.52
N SER A 69 -3.65 -1.45 14.23
CA SER A 69 -2.51 -1.83 13.40
C SER A 69 -2.12 -0.67 12.51
N THR A 70 -0.82 -0.51 12.29
CA THR A 70 -0.28 0.47 11.35
C THR A 70 -0.15 -0.17 9.97
N PHE A 71 -0.81 0.41 8.99
CA PHE A 71 -0.75 0.01 7.58
C PHE A 71 0.14 1.01 6.84
N ILE A 72 1.12 0.51 6.10
CA ILE A 72 2.02 1.31 5.26
C ILE A 72 1.81 0.86 3.83
N PHE A 73 1.25 1.75 3.02
CA PHE A 73 1.04 1.53 1.60
C PHE A 73 2.25 2.03 0.79
N GLY A 74 2.81 1.15 -0.02
CA GLY A 74 3.83 1.49 -1.01
C GLY A 74 3.30 1.39 -2.44
N PHE A 75 3.81 2.25 -3.30
CA PHE A 75 3.43 2.33 -4.73
C PHE A 75 4.43 1.62 -5.65
N THR A 76 5.42 0.96 -5.04
CA THR A 76 6.39 0.08 -5.69
C THR A 76 6.39 -1.28 -5.00
N ASP A 77 6.83 -2.31 -5.70
CA ASP A 77 6.89 -3.68 -5.16
C ASP A 77 7.87 -3.80 -3.99
N ASN A 78 7.80 -4.90 -3.27
CA ASN A 78 8.62 -5.18 -2.10
C ASN A 78 10.12 -5.12 -2.37
N LYS A 79 10.56 -5.63 -3.52
CA LYS A 79 11.97 -5.71 -3.91
C LYS A 79 12.54 -4.31 -4.07
N THR A 80 11.76 -3.41 -4.65
CA THR A 80 12.15 -2.03 -4.97
C THR A 80 11.90 -1.08 -3.79
N PHE A 81 10.88 -1.34 -2.99
CA PHE A 81 10.52 -0.53 -1.82
C PHE A 81 11.64 -0.44 -0.77
N SER A 82 12.50 -1.46 -0.65
CA SER A 82 13.67 -1.40 0.25
C SER A 82 14.66 -0.27 -0.09
N LYS A 83 14.61 0.21 -1.34
CA LYS A 83 15.43 1.29 -1.88
C LYS A 83 14.64 2.58 -2.13
N ALA A 84 13.30 2.51 -2.10
CA ALA A 84 12.44 3.67 -2.34
C ALA A 84 12.58 4.67 -1.19
N GLU A 85 12.62 5.97 -1.52
CA GLU A 85 12.63 7.01 -0.51
C GLU A 85 11.42 6.86 0.41
N LYS A 86 11.60 7.10 1.73
CA LYS A 86 10.52 7.10 2.73
C LYS A 86 9.37 8.08 2.41
N LYS A 87 9.47 8.86 1.33
CA LYS A 87 8.57 9.91 0.90
C LYS A 87 7.35 9.38 0.13
N ASP A 88 7.51 8.28 -0.62
CA ASP A 88 6.47 7.70 -1.48
C ASP A 88 5.72 6.56 -0.78
N ARG A 89 5.09 6.89 0.34
CA ARG A 89 4.23 5.99 1.10
C ARG A 89 3.12 6.75 1.80
N ILE A 90 2.04 6.05 2.10
CA ILE A 90 1.03 6.54 3.03
C ILE A 90 0.97 5.59 4.21
N THR A 91 1.07 6.13 5.41
CA THR A 91 0.97 5.37 6.65
C THR A 91 -0.34 5.73 7.33
N ILE A 92 -1.16 4.74 7.63
CA ILE A 92 -2.40 4.91 8.38
C ILE A 92 -2.39 4.01 9.60
N VAL A 93 -3.12 4.40 10.63
CA VAL A 93 -3.50 3.53 11.74
C VAL A 93 -4.93 3.10 11.50
N VAL A 94 -5.19 1.81 11.58
CA VAL A 94 -6.54 1.25 11.45
C VAL A 94 -7.00 0.62 12.76
N ASN A 95 -8.30 0.68 13.01
CA ASN A 95 -8.94 -0.12 14.03
C ASN A 95 -8.97 -1.58 13.54
N ALA A 96 -8.15 -2.40 14.19
CA ALA A 96 -7.92 -3.81 13.97
C ALA A 96 -8.59 -4.68 15.06
N SER A 97 -9.55 -4.17 15.83
CA SER A 97 -10.26 -4.97 16.84
C SER A 97 -10.90 -6.24 16.27
N ASN A 98 -11.29 -6.20 14.99
CA ASN A 98 -11.94 -7.29 14.27
C ASN A 98 -10.98 -8.05 13.34
N LEU A 99 -9.71 -7.64 13.25
CA LEU A 99 -8.66 -8.46 12.65
C LEU A 99 -8.44 -9.63 13.62
N ASN A 100 -9.03 -10.78 13.32
CA ASN A 100 -9.05 -11.96 14.18
C ASN A 100 -7.62 -12.32 14.64
N ASN A 101 -7.27 -11.84 15.84
CA ASN A 101 -5.88 -11.65 16.27
C ASN A 101 -5.18 -12.95 16.72
N LYS A 102 -5.74 -14.12 16.40
CA LYS A 102 -5.30 -15.40 16.97
C LYS A 102 -4.18 -16.09 16.19
N ASN A 103 -3.91 -15.71 14.95
CA ASN A 103 -2.95 -16.42 14.09
C ASN A 103 -1.99 -15.49 13.32
N PHE A 104 -1.74 -14.26 13.77
CA PHE A 104 -0.74 -13.41 13.11
C PHE A 104 0.66 -13.74 13.65
N PRO A 105 1.50 -14.49 12.90
CA PRO A 105 2.91 -14.64 13.27
C PRO A 105 3.59 -13.26 13.41
N SER A 106 4.53 -13.16 14.35
CA SER A 106 5.20 -11.93 14.79
C SER A 106 6.10 -11.25 13.73
N TYR A 107 6.14 -11.79 12.50
CA TYR A 107 6.90 -11.20 11.41
C TYR A 107 6.07 -10.09 10.78
N LEU A 108 6.65 -8.88 10.71
CA LEU A 108 6.14 -7.73 9.97
C LEU A 108 5.58 -8.19 8.60
N PHE A 109 4.25 -8.19 8.46
CA PHE A 109 3.62 -8.64 7.22
C PHE A 109 3.95 -7.64 6.14
N LYS A 110 4.56 -8.13 5.06
CA LYS A 110 4.88 -7.35 3.87
C LYS A 110 4.28 -8.11 2.69
N GLU A 111 3.20 -7.59 2.14
CA GLU A 111 2.47 -8.20 1.03
C GLU A 111 2.69 -7.37 -0.22
N ASP A 112 3.09 -8.00 -1.32
CA ASP A 112 2.88 -7.41 -2.65
C ASP A 112 1.39 -7.57 -2.97
N ILE A 113 0.67 -6.47 -3.02
CA ILE A 113 -0.79 -6.44 -3.10
C ILE A 113 -1.22 -5.19 -3.87
N ASP A 114 -2.27 -5.33 -4.68
CA ASP A 114 -2.92 -4.20 -5.32
C ASP A 114 -4.08 -3.64 -4.49
N LYS A 115 -4.69 -2.54 -4.95
CA LYS A 115 -5.85 -1.96 -4.26
C LYS A 115 -7.04 -2.90 -4.18
N TYR A 116 -7.29 -3.70 -5.21
CA TYR A 116 -8.47 -4.57 -5.26
C TYR A 116 -8.37 -5.65 -4.19
N ASP A 117 -7.22 -6.32 -4.12
CA ASP A 117 -6.96 -7.33 -3.10
C ASP A 117 -6.91 -6.72 -1.69
N ALA A 118 -6.34 -5.53 -1.53
CA ALA A 118 -6.34 -4.83 -0.24
C ALA A 118 -7.75 -4.45 0.22
N LYS A 119 -8.62 -3.99 -0.69
CA LYS A 119 -10.05 -3.75 -0.41
C LYS A 119 -10.75 -5.03 0.01
N ARG A 120 -10.52 -6.14 -0.69
CA ARG A 120 -11.14 -7.43 -0.36
C ARG A 120 -10.74 -7.94 1.02
N LYS A 121 -9.45 -7.85 1.39
CA LYS A 121 -8.94 -8.38 2.66
C LYS A 121 -9.19 -7.46 3.86
N TYR A 122 -9.07 -6.15 3.66
CA TYR A 122 -8.97 -5.17 4.74
C TYR A 122 -9.99 -4.04 4.64
N GLY A 123 -10.87 -4.06 3.64
CA GLY A 123 -11.73 -2.93 3.27
C GLY A 123 -12.66 -2.45 4.38
N ASP A 124 -13.09 -3.35 5.27
CA ASP A 124 -14.03 -3.04 6.36
C ASP A 124 -13.36 -2.38 7.57
N LEU A 125 -12.03 -2.45 7.67
CA LEU A 125 -11.29 -1.79 8.74
C LEU A 125 -11.46 -0.28 8.66
N LYS A 126 -11.38 0.40 9.80
CA LYS A 126 -11.60 1.85 9.89
C LYS A 126 -10.29 2.58 10.08
N VAL A 127 -10.07 3.63 9.29
CA VAL A 127 -8.95 4.55 9.48
C VAL A 127 -9.17 5.33 10.76
N VAL A 128 -8.21 5.28 11.67
CA VAL A 128 -8.20 6.02 12.93
C VAL A 128 -7.35 7.28 12.80
N GLN A 129 -6.23 7.15 12.09
CA GLN A 129 -5.26 8.22 11.95
C GLN A 129 -4.48 8.03 10.65
N ILE A 130 -3.98 9.12 10.09
CA ILE A 130 -2.95 9.10 9.05
C ILE A 130 -1.66 9.68 9.66
N ASN A 131 -0.57 8.91 9.57
CA ASN A 131 0.75 9.32 10.01
C ASN A 131 1.52 9.92 8.83
N GLN A 132 2.12 11.09 9.05
CA GLN A 132 2.95 11.81 8.09
C GLN A 132 4.40 11.31 8.13
#